data_AF-A0A7G7U8I5-F1
#
_entry.id   AF-A0A7G7U8I5-F1
#
_cell.length_a   1.000
_cell.length_b   1.000
_cell.length_c   1.000
_cell.angle_alpha   90.00
_cell.angle_beta   90.00
_cell.angle_gamma   90.00
#
_symmetry.space_group_name_H-M   'P 1'
#
loop_
_entity.id
_entity.type
_entity.pdbx_description
1 polymer ?
#
loop_
_entity_poly.entity_id
_entity_poly.type
_entity_poly.pdbx_seq_one_letter_code
_entity_poly.pdbx_strand_id
1 'polypeptide(L)'
;MKPAKVSLLRRLLHSLKHVDCNIVKRFPSTLKNVKLLLIFLLFVPVSSVYAEDIYQNFEELKNHEDPSDYNIATKETGSSVLVLAIHGGGIEGGTSELARELSKEYSMYLFEGLKTSGNSVLHITSTHFDEPQALKLVASHEYVISLHGYAGEDQQIQIGGTDRSRAAELVSKLQKAGFPAELLGTDHPHAGVSPNNIANKSKTGLSIQLEMSTGFRESLFGIFSLKSRSTTQNERFYDFTEVMTHFIENSY
;
A
#
# COMPACT_ATOMS: atom_id res chain seq x y z
N MET A 1 47.11 -7.04 30.48
CA MET A 1 45.85 -7.70 30.88
C MET A 1 44.81 -6.62 31.22
N LYS A 2 43.74 -6.54 30.41
CA LYS A 2 42.56 -5.69 30.64
C LYS A 2 41.31 -6.61 30.58
N PRO A 3 40.30 -6.40 31.43
CA PRO A 3 39.23 -7.38 31.64
C PRO A 3 38.17 -7.33 30.54
N ALA A 4 37.62 -8.51 30.24
CA ALA A 4 36.57 -8.74 29.25
C ALA A 4 35.21 -8.16 29.72
N LYS A 5 34.52 -7.45 28.81
CA LYS A 5 33.12 -7.04 28.99
C LYS A 5 32.22 -8.27 28.87
N VAL A 6 31.67 -8.72 30.00
CA VAL A 6 30.59 -9.72 30.04
C VAL A 6 29.26 -9.00 29.77
N SER A 7 28.51 -9.47 28.78
CA SER A 7 27.25 -8.85 28.33
C SER A 7 26.14 -8.93 29.38
N LEU A 8 25.26 -7.92 29.37
CA LEU A 8 24.11 -7.74 30.27
C LEU A 8 23.19 -8.98 30.37
N LEU A 9 23.18 -9.81 29.32
CA LEU A 9 22.39 -11.04 29.22
C LEU A 9 22.78 -12.09 30.28
N ARG A 10 24.06 -12.13 30.68
CA ARG A 10 24.56 -13.07 31.69
C ARG A 10 24.15 -12.70 33.13
N ARG A 11 23.81 -11.43 33.39
CA ARG A 11 23.29 -10.97 34.69
C ARG A 11 21.79 -11.23 34.83
N LEU A 12 21.02 -11.15 33.74
CA LEU A 12 19.59 -11.43 33.74
C LEU A 12 19.30 -12.92 34.04
N LEU A 13 20.08 -13.83 33.44
CA LEU A 13 19.92 -15.28 33.62
C LEU A 13 20.30 -15.78 35.03
N HIS A 14 21.07 -14.99 35.80
CA HIS A 14 21.38 -15.31 37.19
C HIS A 14 20.27 -14.89 38.16
N SER A 15 19.41 -13.92 37.77
CA SER A 15 18.27 -13.47 38.59
C SER A 15 17.09 -14.44 38.57
N LEU A 16 17.02 -15.35 37.60
CA LEU A 16 15.90 -16.29 37.42
C LEU A 16 16.14 -17.65 38.08
N LYS A 17 17.29 -17.88 38.72
CA LYS A 17 17.60 -19.13 39.44
C LYS A 17 17.16 -19.14 40.92
N HIS A 18 16.49 -18.10 41.41
CA HIS A 18 16.07 -18.00 42.82
C HIS A 18 14.57 -17.89 43.06
N VAL A 19 13.73 -18.10 42.05
CA VAL A 19 12.27 -18.18 42.25
C VAL A 19 11.82 -19.62 42.06
N ASP A 20 12.25 -20.49 42.97
CA ASP A 20 11.60 -21.77 43.21
C ASP A 20 12.00 -22.31 44.59
N CYS A 21 11.22 -21.94 45.61
CA CYS A 21 10.83 -22.86 46.68
C CYS A 21 9.92 -22.17 47.69
N ASN A 22 8.91 -22.92 48.14
CA ASN A 22 8.04 -22.70 49.30
C ASN A 22 6.70 -21.99 49.06
N ILE A 23 5.84 -22.59 48.24
CA ILE A 23 4.40 -22.67 48.57
C ILE A 23 3.92 -24.11 48.30
N VAL A 24 4.51 -25.07 49.00
CA VAL A 24 3.91 -26.39 49.18
C VAL A 24 4.07 -26.74 50.65
N LYS A 25 3.01 -26.48 51.44
CA LYS A 25 2.60 -27.16 52.68
C LYS A 25 1.70 -26.25 53.50
N ARG A 26 0.36 -26.39 53.37
CA ARG A 26 -0.56 -26.72 54.48
C ARG A 26 -2.04 -26.56 54.12
N PHE A 27 -2.76 -27.67 54.32
CA PHE A 27 -4.19 -27.80 54.71
C PHE A 27 -5.29 -27.73 53.60
N PRO A 28 -6.40 -28.47 53.76
CA PRO A 28 -6.58 -29.81 53.19
C PRO A 28 -7.77 -29.92 52.21
N SER A 29 -7.86 -31.07 51.55
CA SER A 29 -9.00 -31.61 50.78
C SER A 29 -10.35 -30.89 50.93
N THR A 30 -10.83 -30.25 49.85
CA THR A 30 -12.23 -30.23 49.42
C THR A 30 -12.34 -29.54 48.06
N LEU A 31 -13.31 -29.98 47.26
CA LEU A 31 -13.69 -29.49 45.93
C LEU A 31 -12.79 -29.87 44.73
N LYS A 32 -12.94 -31.14 44.32
CA LYS A 32 -13.20 -31.44 42.90
C LYS A 32 -14.34 -30.51 42.45
N ASN A 33 -14.05 -29.47 41.66
CA ASN A 33 -14.94 -28.73 40.74
C ASN A 33 -14.34 -27.35 40.41
N VAL A 34 -13.28 -27.31 39.59
CA VAL A 34 -13.01 -26.14 38.73
C VAL A 34 -12.69 -26.69 37.34
N LYS A 35 -13.71 -27.31 36.75
CA LYS A 35 -13.77 -27.48 35.30
C LYS A 35 -14.02 -26.09 34.72
N LEU A 36 -13.25 -25.76 33.69
CA LEU A 36 -13.68 -24.89 32.60
C LEU A 36 -13.82 -23.39 32.92
N LEU A 37 -12.70 -22.68 32.97
CA LEU A 37 -12.67 -21.24 32.64
C LEU A 37 -11.38 -20.88 31.90
N LEU A 38 -11.19 -21.46 30.72
CA LEU A 38 -10.13 -21.05 29.79
C LEU A 38 -10.58 -21.18 28.32
N ILE A 39 -11.87 -20.91 28.08
CA ILE A 39 -12.43 -20.71 26.74
C ILE A 39 -13.26 -19.44 26.81
N PHE A 40 -12.64 -18.30 26.50
CA PHE A 40 -13.18 -17.17 25.71
C PHE A 40 -12.23 -15.96 25.75
N LEU A 41 -10.93 -16.16 25.54
CA LEU A 41 -10.13 -15.07 24.94
C LEU A 41 -10.45 -15.10 23.46
N LEU A 42 -11.56 -14.42 23.19
CA LEU A 42 -12.09 -13.98 21.92
C LEU A 42 -11.04 -14.07 20.81
N PHE A 43 -11.28 -14.98 19.86
CA PHE A 43 -10.95 -14.72 18.48
C PHE A 43 -11.76 -13.50 18.04
N VAL A 44 -11.32 -12.30 18.44
CA VAL A 44 -11.67 -11.10 17.71
C VAL A 44 -10.76 -11.16 16.48
N PRO A 45 -11.30 -11.34 15.26
CA PRO A 45 -10.49 -11.02 14.10
C PRO A 45 -10.08 -9.57 14.29
N VAL A 46 -8.77 -9.32 14.38
CA VAL A 46 -8.24 -7.96 14.26
C VAL A 46 -8.52 -7.58 12.82
N SER A 47 -9.72 -7.08 12.55
CA SER A 47 -9.99 -6.33 11.35
C SER A 47 -8.98 -5.19 11.36
N SER A 48 -8.17 -5.10 10.31
CA SER A 48 -7.36 -3.91 10.04
C SER A 48 -8.28 -2.70 10.14
N VAL A 49 -8.17 -1.94 11.22
CA VAL A 49 -8.84 -0.65 11.33
C VAL A 49 -8.05 0.26 10.42
N TYR A 50 -8.51 0.41 9.17
CA TYR A 50 -8.03 1.49 8.32
C TYR A 50 -8.26 2.78 9.09
N ALA A 51 -7.19 3.54 9.33
CA ALA A 51 -7.34 4.86 9.91
C ALA A 51 -8.23 5.67 8.97
N GLU A 52 -9.29 6.27 9.51
CA GLU A 52 -10.15 7.17 8.74
C GLU A 52 -9.33 8.35 8.21
N ASP A 53 -9.62 8.78 6.99
CA ASP A 53 -8.95 9.92 6.38
C ASP A 53 -9.14 11.18 7.23
N ILE A 54 -8.10 12.01 7.34
CA ILE A 54 -8.18 13.29 8.05
C ILE A 54 -9.05 14.28 7.27
N TYR A 55 -8.99 14.23 5.95
CA TYR A 55 -9.71 15.13 5.05
C TYR A 55 -10.74 14.36 4.23
N GLN A 56 -11.95 14.91 4.12
CA GLN A 56 -13.06 14.30 3.39
C GLN A 56 -13.02 14.57 1.88
N ASN A 57 -12.21 15.54 1.43
CA ASN A 57 -12.03 15.93 0.03
C ASN A 57 -10.76 16.79 -0.14
N PHE A 58 -10.39 17.06 -1.39
CA PHE A 58 -9.19 17.84 -1.72
C PHE A 58 -9.28 19.30 -1.28
N GLU A 59 -10.46 19.93 -1.35
CA GLU A 59 -10.62 21.32 -0.92
C GLU A 59 -10.40 21.47 0.58
N GLU A 60 -10.82 20.49 1.39
CA GLU A 60 -10.51 20.46 2.82
C GLU A 60 -9.00 20.31 3.07
N LEU A 61 -8.33 19.35 2.41
CA LEU A 61 -6.88 19.18 2.52
C LEU A 61 -6.15 20.46 2.16
N LYS A 62 -6.46 21.06 1.00
CA LYS A 62 -5.84 22.28 0.49
C LYS A 62 -6.01 23.48 1.43
N ASN A 63 -7.09 23.55 2.20
CA ASN A 63 -7.34 24.64 3.14
C ASN A 63 -6.61 24.46 4.49
N HIS A 64 -6.11 23.25 4.80
CA HIS A 64 -5.45 22.95 6.07
C HIS A 64 -3.95 22.66 5.94
N GLU A 65 -3.48 22.29 4.76
CA GLU A 65 -2.09 21.90 4.51
C GLU A 65 -1.29 23.01 3.82
N ASP A 66 0.01 23.10 4.14
CA ASP A 66 0.90 24.01 3.42
C ASP A 66 1.05 23.53 1.95
N PRO A 67 0.88 24.38 0.94
CA PRO A 67 1.06 23.99 -0.47
C PRO A 67 2.45 23.43 -0.80
N SER A 68 3.45 23.61 0.05
CA SER A 68 4.78 22.99 -0.09
C SER A 68 4.85 21.55 0.42
N ASP A 69 3.87 21.10 1.21
CA ASP A 69 3.80 19.75 1.77
C ASP A 69 3.17 18.73 0.80
N TYR A 70 2.64 19.17 -0.33
CA TYR A 70 2.18 18.29 -1.39
C TYR A 70 2.47 18.86 -2.79
N ASN A 71 2.42 18.01 -3.80
CA ASN A 71 2.60 18.43 -5.19
C ASN A 71 1.60 17.71 -6.11
N ILE A 72 1.18 18.40 -7.16
CA ILE A 72 0.37 17.82 -8.24
C ILE A 72 1.19 17.90 -9.52
N ALA A 73 1.41 16.75 -10.14
CA ALA A 73 2.10 16.64 -11.42
C ALA A 73 1.18 15.97 -12.44
N THR A 74 1.12 16.54 -13.63
CA THR A 74 0.37 15.99 -14.76
C THR A 74 1.27 15.88 -15.98
N LYS A 75 1.02 14.86 -16.79
CA LYS A 75 1.57 14.72 -18.13
C LYS A 75 0.43 14.26 -19.03
N GLU A 76 0.06 15.07 -20.01
CA GLU A 76 -0.95 14.68 -20.98
C GLU A 76 -0.24 14.28 -22.27
N THR A 77 -0.57 13.08 -22.75
CA THR A 77 -0.14 12.54 -24.03
C THR A 77 -1.38 12.25 -24.87
N GLY A 78 -1.21 11.82 -26.11
CA GLY A 78 -2.32 11.33 -26.92
C GLY A 78 -2.82 9.92 -26.54
N SER A 79 -2.31 9.31 -25.46
CA SER A 79 -2.66 7.94 -25.07
C SER A 79 -4.12 7.80 -24.60
N SER A 80 -4.76 6.68 -24.94
CA SER A 80 -6.10 6.33 -24.44
C SER A 80 -6.10 6.01 -22.94
N VAL A 81 -4.98 5.53 -22.42
CA VAL A 81 -4.75 5.15 -21.03
C VAL A 81 -4.18 6.31 -20.21
N LEU A 82 -4.71 6.52 -19.01
CA LEU A 82 -4.15 7.36 -17.97
C LEU A 82 -3.55 6.52 -16.85
N VAL A 83 -2.28 6.76 -16.52
CA VAL A 83 -1.66 6.27 -15.28
C VAL A 83 -2.00 7.23 -14.15
N LEU A 84 -2.67 6.74 -13.13
CA LEU A 84 -3.18 7.52 -12.01
C LEU A 84 -2.48 7.09 -10.72
N ALA A 85 -1.90 8.03 -9.99
CA ALA A 85 -1.34 7.80 -8.66
C ALA A 85 -1.78 8.94 -7.74
N ILE A 86 -2.89 8.73 -7.01
CA ILE A 86 -3.43 9.73 -6.10
C ILE A 86 -2.75 9.74 -4.71
N HIS A 87 -1.86 8.77 -4.46
CA HIS A 87 -1.18 8.56 -3.18
C HIS A 87 0.35 8.48 -3.34
N GLY A 88 0.90 9.39 -4.13
CA GLY A 88 2.33 9.51 -4.39
C GLY A 88 3.17 10.04 -3.22
N GLY A 89 4.48 10.12 -3.46
CA GLY A 89 5.46 10.69 -2.56
C GLY A 89 5.62 9.86 -1.28
N GLY A 90 5.34 10.46 -0.14
CA GLY A 90 5.40 9.82 1.17
C GLY A 90 4.11 9.14 1.61
N ILE A 91 3.01 9.23 0.85
CA ILE A 91 1.72 8.63 1.20
C ILE A 91 1.82 7.11 1.02
N GLU A 92 2.00 6.64 -0.22
CA GLU A 92 2.23 5.23 -0.55
C GLU A 92 3.55 5.11 -1.35
N GLY A 93 4.67 5.23 -0.66
CA GLY A 93 5.99 5.35 -1.29
C GLY A 93 6.28 4.30 -2.38
N GLY A 94 6.81 4.73 -3.53
CA GLY A 94 7.06 3.88 -4.70
C GLY A 94 6.08 4.14 -5.84
N THR A 95 4.84 4.58 -5.56
CA THR A 95 3.83 4.87 -6.60
C THR A 95 4.24 6.05 -7.47
N SER A 96 4.83 7.11 -6.91
CA SER A 96 5.40 8.25 -7.66
C SER A 96 6.42 7.78 -8.70
N GLU A 97 7.36 6.94 -8.30
CA GLU A 97 8.43 6.50 -9.17
C GLU A 97 7.90 5.63 -10.32
N LEU A 98 6.99 4.70 -10.01
CA LEU A 98 6.31 3.87 -11.02
C LEU A 98 5.47 4.72 -11.99
N ALA A 99 4.69 5.66 -11.48
CA ALA A 99 3.88 6.57 -12.30
C ALA A 99 4.77 7.38 -13.25
N ARG A 100 5.89 7.92 -12.76
CA ARG A 100 6.84 8.69 -13.57
C ARG A 100 7.53 7.85 -14.63
N GLU A 101 7.89 6.60 -14.33
CA GLU A 101 8.49 5.70 -15.33
C GLU A 101 7.49 5.37 -16.45
N LEU A 102 6.27 4.96 -16.10
CA LEU A 102 5.21 4.67 -17.08
C LEU A 102 4.79 5.93 -17.85
N SER A 103 4.90 7.11 -17.23
CA SER A 103 4.60 8.37 -17.90
C SER A 103 5.51 8.66 -19.09
N LYS A 104 6.64 7.94 -19.28
CA LYS A 104 7.47 8.09 -20.47
C LYS A 104 6.64 7.87 -21.74
N GLU A 105 5.76 6.87 -21.73
CA GLU A 105 4.91 6.48 -22.86
C GLU A 105 3.44 6.92 -22.70
N TYR A 106 2.94 7.08 -21.46
CA TYR A 106 1.51 7.33 -21.20
C TYR A 106 1.24 8.66 -20.51
N SER A 107 -0.02 9.10 -20.59
CA SER A 107 -0.53 10.19 -19.75
C SER A 107 -0.46 9.81 -18.27
N MET A 108 -0.22 10.81 -17.42
CA MET A 108 -0.05 10.64 -15.97
C MET A 108 -0.78 11.72 -15.18
N TYR A 109 -1.42 11.32 -14.10
CA TYR A 109 -1.75 12.17 -12.96
C TYR A 109 -1.03 11.64 -11.71
N LEU A 110 -0.44 12.55 -10.94
CA LEU A 110 0.27 12.23 -9.73
C LEU A 110 0.02 13.29 -8.65
N PHE A 111 -0.54 12.88 -7.51
CA PHE A 111 -0.60 13.68 -6.28
C PHE A 111 0.41 13.12 -5.28
N GLU A 112 1.29 13.97 -4.73
CA GLU A 112 2.40 13.53 -3.89
C GLU A 112 2.37 14.20 -2.52
N GLY A 113 2.52 13.41 -1.45
CA GLY A 113 2.87 13.94 -0.14
C GLY A 113 4.37 14.16 -0.02
N LEU A 114 4.78 15.37 0.37
CA LEU A 114 6.18 15.82 0.43
C LEU A 114 6.68 16.12 1.84
N LYS A 115 5.86 15.87 2.87
CA LYS A 115 6.26 16.05 4.27
C LYS A 115 7.45 15.16 4.60
N THR A 116 8.31 15.64 5.51
CA THR A 116 9.43 14.83 6.03
C THR A 116 8.96 13.61 6.84
N SER A 117 7.76 13.68 7.42
CA SER A 117 7.06 12.59 8.11
C SER A 117 5.56 12.89 8.17
N GLY A 118 4.74 11.88 8.46
CA GLY A 118 3.29 12.08 8.66
C GLY A 118 2.47 12.30 7.40
N ASN A 119 2.95 11.88 6.22
CA ASN A 119 2.21 12.00 4.96
C ASN A 119 0.87 11.23 4.92
N SER A 120 0.61 10.32 5.86
CA SER A 120 -0.67 9.62 5.96
C SER A 120 -1.86 10.56 6.15
N VAL A 121 -1.65 11.77 6.69
CA VAL A 121 -2.72 12.79 6.82
C VAL A 121 -3.18 13.33 5.46
N LEU A 122 -2.33 13.22 4.43
CA LEU A 122 -2.63 13.66 3.06
C LEU A 122 -3.36 12.60 2.24
N HIS A 123 -3.57 11.41 2.79
CA HIS A 123 -4.35 10.37 2.13
C HIS A 123 -5.83 10.79 2.12
N ILE A 124 -6.42 10.78 0.92
CA ILE A 124 -7.86 10.86 0.69
C ILE A 124 -8.23 9.63 -0.14
N THR A 125 -9.12 8.80 0.38
CA THR A 125 -9.56 7.55 -0.28
C THR A 125 -10.07 7.82 -1.68
N SER A 126 -9.87 6.88 -2.60
CA SER A 126 -10.20 7.04 -4.02
C SER A 126 -11.67 7.40 -4.26
N THR A 127 -12.60 7.01 -3.37
CA THR A 127 -14.02 7.37 -3.48
C THR A 127 -14.34 8.80 -3.10
N HIS A 128 -13.43 9.48 -2.41
CA HIS A 128 -13.54 10.88 -1.97
C HIS A 128 -12.54 11.81 -2.68
N PHE A 129 -11.54 11.26 -3.37
CA PHE A 129 -10.55 12.04 -4.10
C PHE A 129 -11.21 12.82 -5.25
N ASP A 130 -11.18 14.15 -5.16
CA ASP A 130 -11.90 15.08 -6.05
C ASP A 130 -11.06 16.29 -6.46
N GLU A 131 -9.73 16.17 -6.46
CA GLU A 131 -8.85 17.22 -6.93
C GLU A 131 -9.20 17.62 -8.39
N PRO A 132 -9.42 18.91 -8.69
CA PRO A 132 -9.98 19.35 -9.98
C PRO A 132 -9.19 18.91 -11.22
N GLN A 133 -7.86 18.90 -11.18
CA GLN A 133 -7.05 18.45 -12.32
C GLN A 133 -7.16 16.93 -12.52
N ALA A 134 -7.24 16.14 -11.45
CA ALA A 134 -7.48 14.70 -11.51
C ALA A 134 -8.82 14.41 -12.19
N LEU A 135 -9.89 15.07 -11.74
CA LEU A 135 -11.23 14.90 -12.29
C LEU A 135 -11.25 15.24 -13.79
N LYS A 136 -10.62 16.36 -14.18
CA LYS A 136 -10.53 16.76 -15.58
C LYS A 136 -9.76 15.73 -16.42
N LEU A 137 -8.61 15.28 -15.93
CA LEU A 137 -7.74 14.38 -16.67
C LEU A 137 -8.34 12.98 -16.79
N VAL A 138 -8.92 12.44 -15.71
CA VAL A 138 -9.62 11.16 -15.77
C VAL A 138 -10.78 11.23 -16.77
N ALA A 139 -11.61 12.27 -16.71
CA ALA A 139 -12.74 12.42 -17.62
C ALA A 139 -12.34 12.61 -19.10
N SER A 140 -11.10 13.01 -19.38
CA SER A 140 -10.59 13.14 -20.75
C SER A 140 -10.02 11.84 -21.33
N HIS A 141 -9.76 10.82 -20.51
CA HIS A 141 -9.16 9.54 -20.94
C HIS A 141 -10.19 8.41 -21.06
N GLU A 142 -9.86 7.40 -21.86
CA GLU A 142 -10.73 6.24 -22.05
C GLU A 142 -10.61 5.25 -20.90
N TYR A 143 -9.38 4.95 -20.47
CA TYR A 143 -9.07 3.92 -19.49
C TYR A 143 -8.13 4.45 -18.42
N VAL A 144 -8.19 3.88 -17.22
CA VAL A 144 -7.33 4.27 -16.09
C VAL A 144 -6.62 3.07 -15.49
N ILE A 145 -5.33 3.21 -15.23
CA ILE A 145 -4.56 2.31 -14.37
C ILE A 145 -4.19 3.07 -13.10
N SER A 146 -4.78 2.68 -11.97
CA SER A 146 -4.56 3.34 -10.67
C SER A 146 -3.55 2.58 -9.83
N LEU A 147 -2.46 3.26 -9.45
CA LEU A 147 -1.36 2.72 -8.64
C LEU A 147 -1.55 3.09 -7.18
N HIS A 148 -1.63 2.08 -6.34
CA HIS A 148 -1.77 2.20 -4.89
C HIS A 148 -0.76 1.31 -4.16
N GLY A 149 -0.59 1.58 -2.87
CA GLY A 149 0.16 0.75 -1.95
C GLY A 149 -0.58 0.54 -0.65
N TYR A 150 -0.43 -0.67 -0.10
CA TYR A 150 -0.98 -1.00 1.21
C TYR A 150 0.13 -1.49 2.15
N ALA A 151 -0.16 -1.48 3.45
CA ALA A 151 0.76 -1.97 4.47
C ALA A 151 0.81 -3.51 4.47
N GLY A 152 1.99 -4.07 4.21
CA GLY A 152 2.22 -5.52 4.24
C GLY A 152 3.68 -5.84 3.90
N GLU A 153 4.31 -6.70 4.70
CA GLU A 153 5.73 -7.05 4.55
C GLU A 153 5.99 -8.13 3.48
N ASP A 154 4.98 -8.96 3.20
CA ASP A 154 5.05 -9.93 2.11
C ASP A 154 5.10 -9.21 0.77
N GLN A 155 5.79 -9.79 -0.23
CA GLN A 155 5.75 -9.27 -1.60
C GLN A 155 4.49 -9.77 -2.30
N GLN A 156 3.51 -8.88 -2.45
CA GLN A 156 2.23 -9.15 -3.09
C GLN A 156 1.73 -7.94 -3.90
N ILE A 157 1.05 -8.22 -5.00
CA ILE A 157 0.36 -7.25 -5.85
C ILE A 157 -1.10 -7.71 -6.00
N GLN A 158 -2.05 -6.97 -5.45
CA GLN A 158 -3.46 -7.28 -5.59
C GLN A 158 -4.05 -6.44 -6.72
N ILE A 159 -4.73 -7.09 -7.66
CA ILE A 159 -5.24 -6.44 -8.87
C ILE A 159 -6.76 -6.47 -8.86
N GLY A 160 -7.36 -5.29 -8.97
CA GLY A 160 -8.80 -5.06 -9.03
C GLY A 160 -9.18 -4.17 -10.21
N GLY A 161 -10.23 -3.38 -10.01
CA GLY A 161 -10.81 -2.47 -11.00
C GLY A 161 -12.03 -3.04 -11.71
N THR A 162 -12.67 -2.19 -12.49
CA THR A 162 -13.89 -2.48 -13.27
C THR A 162 -13.58 -3.20 -14.58
N ASP A 163 -12.36 -3.09 -15.12
CA ASP A 163 -11.93 -3.81 -16.33
C ASP A 163 -11.48 -5.24 -15.99
N ARG A 164 -12.46 -6.11 -15.75
CA ARG A 164 -12.21 -7.47 -15.27
C ARG A 164 -11.41 -8.33 -16.25
N SER A 165 -11.60 -8.12 -17.55
CA SER A 165 -10.89 -8.89 -18.58
C SER A 165 -9.42 -8.51 -18.62
N ARG A 166 -9.12 -7.21 -18.70
CA ARG A 166 -7.73 -6.75 -18.76
C ARG A 166 -7.01 -6.89 -17.42
N ALA A 167 -7.70 -6.76 -16.28
CA ALA A 167 -7.14 -7.07 -14.96
C ALA A 167 -6.68 -8.53 -14.87
N ALA A 168 -7.49 -9.48 -15.35
CA ALA A 168 -7.10 -10.90 -15.38
C ALA A 168 -5.93 -11.16 -16.34
N GLU A 169 -5.89 -10.49 -17.49
CA GLU A 169 -4.76 -10.55 -18.42
C GLU A 169 -3.47 -10.03 -17.76
N LEU A 170 -3.53 -8.88 -17.08
CA LEU A 170 -2.39 -8.28 -16.40
C LEU A 170 -1.83 -9.22 -15.32
N VAL A 171 -2.71 -9.82 -14.49
CA VAL A 171 -2.31 -10.83 -13.51
C VAL A 171 -1.56 -11.98 -14.18
N SER A 172 -2.06 -12.49 -15.31
CA SER A 172 -1.39 -13.56 -16.05
C SER A 172 0.00 -13.15 -16.56
N LYS A 173 0.16 -11.93 -17.09
CA LYS A 173 1.45 -11.43 -17.57
C LYS A 173 2.45 -11.24 -16.42
N LEU A 174 2.02 -10.65 -15.32
CA LEU A 174 2.84 -10.47 -14.12
C LEU A 174 3.31 -11.80 -13.53
N GLN A 175 2.40 -12.77 -13.38
CA GLN A 175 2.74 -14.10 -12.88
C GLN A 175 3.75 -14.83 -13.79
N LYS A 176 3.59 -14.74 -15.12
CA LYS A 176 4.55 -15.31 -16.07
C LYS A 176 5.92 -14.66 -15.99
N ALA A 177 5.99 -13.38 -15.64
CA ALA A 177 7.22 -12.65 -15.39
C ALA A 177 7.77 -12.84 -13.95
N GLY A 178 7.15 -13.70 -13.13
CA GLY A 178 7.63 -14.01 -11.77
C GLY A 178 7.21 -12.99 -10.70
N PHE A 179 6.23 -12.13 -10.98
CA PHE A 179 5.66 -11.21 -10.01
C PHE A 179 4.50 -11.84 -9.23
N PRO A 180 4.38 -11.57 -7.92
CA PRO A 180 3.39 -12.17 -7.04
C PRO A 180 2.03 -11.46 -7.15
N ALA A 181 1.41 -11.53 -8.33
CA ALA A 181 0.14 -10.88 -8.61
C ALA A 181 -1.06 -11.81 -8.38
N GLU A 182 -2.14 -11.28 -7.83
CA GLU A 182 -3.42 -11.96 -7.66
C GLU A 182 -4.60 -11.09 -8.12
N LEU A 183 -5.65 -11.73 -8.63
CA LEU A 183 -6.89 -11.03 -9.01
C LEU A 183 -7.85 -11.02 -7.82
N LEU A 184 -8.27 -9.83 -7.40
CA LEU A 184 -9.25 -9.66 -6.32
C LEU A 184 -10.68 -9.91 -6.80
N GLY A 185 -11.49 -10.52 -5.93
CA GLY A 185 -12.95 -10.55 -6.08
C GLY A 185 -13.56 -9.14 -6.02
N THR A 186 -14.73 -8.94 -6.63
CA THR A 186 -15.40 -7.62 -6.66
C THR A 186 -15.96 -7.20 -5.31
N ASP A 187 -16.10 -8.14 -4.37
CA ASP A 187 -16.51 -7.95 -2.98
C ASP A 187 -15.34 -7.62 -2.04
N HIS A 188 -14.10 -7.66 -2.53
CA HIS A 188 -12.92 -7.32 -1.74
C HIS A 188 -12.88 -5.82 -1.40
N PRO A 189 -12.45 -5.41 -0.19
CA PRO A 189 -12.35 -3.99 0.19
C PRO A 189 -11.50 -3.14 -0.78
N HIS A 190 -10.45 -3.73 -1.34
CA HIS A 190 -9.58 -3.09 -2.34
C HIS A 190 -9.97 -3.40 -3.80
N ALA A 191 -11.21 -3.82 -4.08
CA ALA A 191 -11.60 -4.22 -5.43
C ALA A 191 -11.63 -3.07 -6.44
N GLY A 192 -11.68 -1.81 -5.99
CA GLY A 192 -11.66 -0.64 -6.88
C GLY A 192 -12.90 -0.48 -7.77
N VAL A 193 -14.03 -1.12 -7.44
CA VAL A 193 -15.21 -1.21 -8.32
C VAL A 193 -16.28 -0.12 -8.09
N SER A 194 -16.14 0.71 -7.06
CA SER A 194 -17.12 1.75 -6.74
C SER A 194 -17.21 2.80 -7.86
N PRO A 195 -18.42 3.20 -8.32
CA PRO A 195 -18.56 4.30 -9.27
C PRO A 195 -18.01 5.65 -8.77
N ASN A 196 -17.94 5.81 -7.44
CA ASN A 196 -17.37 7.03 -6.83
C ASN A 196 -15.84 7.03 -6.81
N ASN A 197 -15.20 5.88 -7.03
CA ASN A 197 -13.74 5.81 -7.14
C ASN A 197 -13.29 6.67 -8.33
N ILE A 198 -12.38 7.62 -8.08
CA ILE A 198 -11.84 8.52 -9.10
C ILE A 198 -11.36 7.78 -10.34
N ALA A 199 -10.75 6.59 -10.23
CA ALA A 199 -10.28 5.81 -11.37
C ALA A 199 -11.41 5.36 -12.33
N ASN A 200 -12.65 5.29 -11.85
CA ASN A 200 -13.83 4.85 -12.63
C ASN A 200 -14.60 6.02 -13.26
N LYS A 201 -14.12 7.25 -13.14
CA LYS A 201 -14.77 8.45 -13.70
C LYS A 201 -14.29 8.77 -15.13
N SER A 202 -13.64 7.82 -15.80
CA SER A 202 -13.18 7.94 -17.18
C SER A 202 -14.31 7.86 -18.19
N LYS A 203 -14.03 8.08 -19.48
CA LYS A 203 -15.05 7.98 -20.55
C LYS A 203 -15.75 6.62 -20.60
N THR A 204 -15.04 5.55 -20.29
CA THR A 204 -15.59 4.18 -20.33
C THR A 204 -15.98 3.66 -18.94
N GLY A 205 -15.48 4.29 -17.87
CA GLY A 205 -15.57 3.77 -16.51
C GLY A 205 -14.75 2.50 -16.25
N LEU A 206 -13.93 2.05 -17.22
CA LEU A 206 -13.07 0.88 -17.13
C LEU A 206 -11.72 1.26 -16.53
N SER A 207 -11.36 0.61 -15.42
CA SER A 207 -10.11 0.80 -14.71
C SER A 207 -9.47 -0.52 -14.29
N ILE A 208 -8.16 -0.48 -14.08
CA ILE A 208 -7.41 -1.50 -13.35
C ILE A 208 -6.80 -0.84 -12.12
N GLN A 209 -7.00 -1.44 -10.95
CA GLN A 209 -6.38 -0.99 -9.69
C GLN A 209 -5.25 -1.95 -9.32
N LEU A 210 -4.06 -1.41 -9.02
CA LEU A 210 -2.93 -2.17 -8.50
C LEU A 210 -2.66 -1.75 -7.06
N GLU A 211 -2.83 -2.68 -6.13
CA GLU A 211 -2.47 -2.52 -4.72
C GLU A 211 -1.15 -3.24 -4.44
N MET A 212 -0.12 -2.47 -4.13
CA MET A 212 1.23 -2.98 -3.94
C MET A 212 1.62 -2.97 -2.46
N SER A 213 1.86 -4.14 -1.89
CA SER A 213 2.38 -4.29 -0.53
C SER A 213 3.65 -3.46 -0.30
N THR A 214 3.91 -3.05 0.95
CA THR A 214 5.17 -2.42 1.36
C THR A 214 6.37 -3.26 0.93
N GLY A 215 6.36 -4.57 1.22
CA GLY A 215 7.43 -5.49 0.86
C GLY A 215 7.71 -5.54 -0.64
N PHE A 216 6.66 -5.52 -1.48
CA PHE A 216 6.85 -5.43 -2.93
C PHE A 216 7.44 -4.08 -3.34
N ARG A 217 6.88 -2.96 -2.87
CA ARG A 217 7.37 -1.60 -3.25
C ARG A 217 8.82 -1.40 -2.82
N GLU A 218 9.19 -1.80 -1.61
CA GLU A 218 10.57 -1.73 -1.12
C GLU A 218 11.54 -2.53 -1.99
N SER A 219 11.11 -3.69 -2.51
CA SER A 219 11.95 -4.55 -3.35
C SER A 219 12.39 -3.91 -4.67
N LEU A 220 11.75 -2.81 -5.09
CA LEU A 220 12.04 -2.11 -6.35
C LEU A 220 13.17 -1.07 -6.20
N PHE A 221 13.61 -0.77 -4.99
CA PHE A 221 14.55 0.33 -4.74
C PHE A 221 15.72 -0.13 -3.87
N GLY A 222 16.91 0.42 -4.12
CA GLY A 222 18.06 0.26 -3.23
C GLY A 222 17.89 1.02 -1.92
N ILE A 223 17.24 2.19 -1.95
CA ILE A 223 16.95 2.99 -0.74
C ILE A 223 15.51 3.47 -0.77
N PHE A 224 14.68 2.94 0.13
CA PHE A 224 13.27 3.27 0.23
C PHE A 224 13.02 4.54 1.06
N SER A 225 13.35 5.70 0.50
CA SER A 225 13.03 7.01 1.09
C SER A 225 12.51 7.99 0.03
N LEU A 226 11.74 9.00 0.47
CA LEU A 226 11.23 10.05 -0.40
C LEU A 226 12.36 10.72 -1.23
N LYS A 227 13.56 10.86 -0.65
CA LYS A 227 14.70 11.49 -1.31
C LYS A 227 15.43 10.59 -2.31
N SER A 228 15.43 9.27 -2.08
CA SER A 228 16.36 8.36 -2.77
C SER A 228 15.70 7.38 -3.73
N ARG A 229 14.40 7.08 -3.61
CA ARG A 229 13.75 6.12 -4.51
C ARG A 229 13.88 6.52 -5.98
N SER A 230 13.80 7.82 -6.28
CA SER A 230 13.92 8.38 -7.63
C SER A 230 15.29 8.20 -8.29
N THR A 231 16.33 7.83 -7.54
CA THR A 231 17.71 7.64 -8.04
C THR A 231 18.30 6.28 -7.64
N THR A 232 17.49 5.40 -7.06
CA THR A 232 17.92 4.07 -6.59
C THR A 232 17.03 2.94 -7.09
N GLN A 233 16.29 3.15 -8.18
CA GLN A 233 15.56 2.07 -8.86
C GLN A 233 16.55 0.95 -9.23
N ASN A 234 16.17 -0.30 -8.95
CA ASN A 234 16.98 -1.48 -9.27
C ASN A 234 16.42 -2.22 -10.50
N GLU A 235 17.03 -3.34 -10.88
CA GLU A 235 16.59 -4.16 -12.03
C GLU A 235 15.12 -4.57 -11.93
N ARG A 236 14.66 -4.98 -10.75
CA ARG A 236 13.28 -5.41 -10.51
C ARG A 236 12.25 -4.29 -10.73
N PHE A 237 12.63 -3.02 -10.49
CA PHE A 237 11.80 -1.87 -10.86
C PHE A 237 11.58 -1.83 -12.37
N TYR A 238 12.66 -1.93 -13.14
CA TYR A 238 12.61 -1.83 -14.59
C TYR A 238 11.89 -3.03 -15.20
N ASP A 239 12.16 -4.25 -14.73
CA ASP A 239 11.44 -5.47 -15.14
C ASP A 239 9.92 -5.33 -14.92
N PHE A 240 9.51 -4.79 -13.77
CA PHE A 240 8.09 -4.58 -13.48
C PHE A 240 7.47 -3.56 -14.43
N THR A 241 8.12 -2.41 -14.63
CA THR A 241 7.61 -1.37 -15.53
C THR A 241 7.61 -1.80 -16.99
N GLU A 242 8.55 -2.64 -17.42
CA GLU A 242 8.57 -3.21 -18.77
C GLU A 242 7.37 -4.14 -18.99
N VAL A 243 7.04 -5.01 -18.02
CA VAL A 243 5.83 -5.85 -18.09
C VAL A 243 4.56 -4.99 -18.17
N MET A 244 4.50 -3.90 -17.41
CA MET A 244 3.38 -2.96 -17.44
C MET A 244 3.26 -2.25 -18.79
N THR A 245 4.36 -1.73 -19.34
CA THR A 245 4.39 -1.09 -20.66
C THR A 245 3.95 -2.07 -21.75
N HIS A 246 4.55 -3.27 -21.81
CA HIS A 246 4.15 -4.29 -22.78
C HIS A 246 2.70 -4.73 -22.62
N PHE A 247 2.17 -4.78 -21.39
CA PHE A 247 0.75 -5.05 -21.18
C PHE A 247 -0.10 -3.94 -21.79
N ILE A 248 0.17 -2.68 -21.48
CA ILE A 248 -0.63 -1.55 -21.94
C ILE A 248 -0.59 -1.44 -23.47
N GLU A 249 0.59 -1.56 -24.09
CA GLU A 249 0.76 -1.52 -25.56
C GLU A 249 -0.04 -2.59 -26.31
N ASN A 250 -0.27 -3.75 -25.70
CA ASN A 250 -0.95 -4.88 -26.36
C ASN A 250 -2.44 -4.97 -26.04
N SER A 251 -2.91 -4.28 -24.99
CA SER A 251 -4.28 -4.42 -24.49
C SER A 251 -5.17 -3.20 -24.77
N TYR A 252 -4.62 -2.07 -25.23
CA TYR A 252 -5.34 -0.80 -25.48
C TYR A 252 -4.99 -0.21 -26.84
#